data_AF-A0A484L6P7-F1
#
_entry.id   AF-A0A484L6P7-F1
#
_cell.length_a   1.000
_cell.length_b   1.000
_cell.length_c   1.000
_cell.angle_alpha   90.00
_cell.angle_beta   90.00
_cell.angle_gamma   90.00
#
_symmetry.space_group_name_H-M   'P 1'
#
loop_
_entity.id
_entity.type
_entity.pdbx_description
1 polymer ?
#
loop_
_entity_poly.entity_id
_entity_poly.type
_entity_poly.pdbx_seq_one_letter_code
_entity_poly.pdbx_strand_id
1 'polypeptide(L)'
;MFGTQRQKQYLVKYQGLAHVHNDWLPEEALLIEVPSIIADFKHKNHGVSWNSEWTIPQCLLKKRLLSFSKLHRKNKDLDVDNDLECKHEWLVKWNGLDIENAT
;
A
#
# COMPACT_ATOMS: atom_id res chain seq x y z
N MET A 1 -25.81 -17.81 22.33
CA MET A 1 -25.21 -17.94 20.98
C MET A 1 -24.84 -16.54 20.52
N PHE A 2 -23.55 -16.19 20.54
CA PHE A 2 -23.10 -14.93 19.94
C PHE A 2 -22.93 -15.19 18.44
N GLY A 3 -23.88 -14.71 17.64
CA GLY A 3 -23.72 -14.73 16.19
C GLY A 3 -22.51 -13.88 15.83
N THR A 4 -21.61 -14.40 15.00
CA THR A 4 -20.47 -13.65 14.46
C THR A 4 -21.00 -12.46 13.66
N GLN A 5 -20.90 -11.27 14.24
CA GLN A 5 -21.31 -10.03 13.59
C GLN A 5 -20.35 -9.78 12.42
N ARG A 6 -20.86 -9.84 11.20
CA ARG A 6 -20.07 -9.51 10.00
C ARG A 6 -19.80 -8.01 10.01
N GLN A 7 -18.55 -7.63 10.20
CA GLN A 7 -18.12 -6.24 10.07
C GLN A 7 -17.83 -5.90 8.62
N LYS A 8 -18.33 -4.76 8.17
CA LYS A 8 -18.07 -4.26 6.82
C LYS A 8 -16.64 -3.75 6.75
N GLN A 9 -15.93 -4.10 5.69
CA GLN A 9 -14.56 -3.65 5.44
C GLN A 9 -14.47 -3.02 4.06
N TYR A 10 -13.48 -2.15 3.88
CA TYR A 10 -13.15 -1.53 2.59
C TYR A 10 -11.70 -1.82 2.24
N LEU A 11 -11.43 -2.08 0.96
CA LEU A 11 -10.07 -2.15 0.44
C LEU A 11 -9.60 -0.74 0.13
N VAL A 12 -8.58 -0.27 0.86
CA VAL A 12 -8.09 1.10 0.78
C VAL A 12 -6.86 1.17 -0.12
N LYS A 13 -6.87 2.11 -1.07
CA LYS A 13 -5.71 2.44 -1.89
C LYS A 13 -5.05 3.70 -1.38
N TYR A 14 -3.81 3.59 -0.94
CA TYR A 14 -3.03 4.72 -0.42
C TYR A 14 -2.45 5.58 -1.55
N GLN A 15 -2.37 6.88 -1.31
CA GLN A 15 -1.77 7.80 -2.26
C GLN A 15 -0.25 7.58 -2.33
N GLY A 16 0.29 7.49 -3.55
CA GLY A 16 1.73 7.31 -3.79
C GLY A 16 2.25 5.88 -3.57
N LEU A 17 1.39 4.94 -3.19
CA LEU A 17 1.75 3.53 -3.07
C LEU A 17 1.07 2.69 -4.15
N ALA A 18 1.76 1.63 -4.57
CA ALA A 18 1.22 0.61 -5.45
C ALA A 18 0.05 -0.15 -4.80
N HIS A 19 -0.79 -0.76 -5.64
CA HIS A 19 -1.94 -1.56 -5.19
C HIS A 19 -1.55 -2.78 -4.35
N VAL A 20 -0.28 -3.22 -4.38
CA VAL A 20 0.24 -4.28 -3.49
C VAL A 20 0.21 -3.90 -2.02
N HIS A 21 0.18 -2.59 -1.71
CA HIS A 21 0.07 -2.06 -0.36
C HIS A 21 -1.37 -1.75 0.05
N ASN A 22 -2.36 -2.12 -0.76
CA ASN A 22 -3.75 -1.91 -0.38
C ASN A 22 -4.12 -2.84 0.79
N ASP A 23 -4.84 -2.29 1.75
CA ASP A 23 -5.25 -3.02 2.95
C ASP A 23 -6.77 -3.04 3.13
N TRP A 24 -7.26 -4.13 3.72
CA TRP A 24 -8.63 -4.22 4.19
C TRP A 24 -8.75 -3.57 5.56
N LEU A 25 -9.52 -2.49 5.63
CA LEU A 25 -9.76 -1.77 6.87
C LEU A 25 -11.24 -1.84 7.30
N PRO A 26 -11.50 -1.95 8.61
CA PRO A 26 -12.87 -1.95 9.13
C PRO A 26 -13.52 -0.58 8.93
N GLU A 27 -14.82 -0.59 8.62
CA GLU A 27 -15.61 0.63 8.42
C GLU A 27 -15.54 1.56 9.64
N GLU A 28 -15.52 1.00 10.84
CA GLU A 28 -15.49 1.75 12.10
C GLU A 28 -14.23 2.63 12.21
N ALA A 29 -13.07 2.13 11.79
CA ALA A 29 -11.83 2.91 11.79
C ALA A 29 -11.88 4.02 10.74
N LEU A 30 -12.35 3.70 9.53
CA LEU A 30 -12.41 4.65 8.41
C LEU A 30 -13.42 5.77 8.63
N LEU A 31 -14.53 5.50 9.32
CA LEU A 31 -15.50 6.53 9.70
C LEU A 31 -14.92 7.54 10.70
N ILE A 32 -13.90 7.17 11.47
CA ILE A 32 -13.20 8.07 12.39
C ILE A 32 -12.12 8.86 11.65
N GLU A 33 -11.28 8.17 10.87
CA GLU A 33 -10.11 8.79 10.23
C GLU A 33 -10.46 9.62 8.99
N VAL A 34 -11.36 9.12 8.14
CA VAL A 34 -11.66 9.70 6.81
C VAL A 34 -13.17 9.65 6.47
N PRO A 35 -14.05 10.22 7.31
CA PRO A 35 -15.51 10.11 7.15
C PRO A 35 -16.03 10.64 5.80
N SER A 36 -15.44 11.70 5.26
CA SER A 36 -15.85 12.31 3.99
C SER A 36 -15.64 11.36 2.80
N ILE A 37 -14.51 10.65 2.75
CA ILE A 37 -14.20 9.71 1.67
C ILE A 37 -15.22 8.55 1.66
N ILE A 38 -15.59 8.05 2.84
CA ILE A 38 -16.58 6.97 2.96
C ILE A 38 -17.98 7.44 2.57
N ALA A 39 -18.36 8.65 2.95
CA ALA A 39 -19.65 9.22 2.55
C ALA A 39 -19.74 9.38 1.02
N ASP A 40 -18.70 9.94 0.40
CA ASP A 40 -18.61 10.09 -1.05
C ASP A 40 -18.63 8.74 -1.76
N PHE A 41 -17.91 7.75 -1.22
CA PHE A 41 -17.84 6.40 -1.78
C PHE A 41 -19.20 5.69 -1.72
N LYS A 42 -19.97 5.87 -0.64
CA LYS A 42 -21.33 5.30 -0.53
C LYS A 42 -22.32 5.95 -1.48
N HIS A 43 -22.15 7.23 -1.80
CA HIS A 43 -23.06 7.98 -2.65
C HIS A 43 -22.84 7.73 -4.14
N LYS A 44 -21.59 7.45 -4.53
CA LYS A 44 -21.22 7.15 -5.91
C LYS A 44 -21.40 5.65 -6.19
N ASN A 45 -22.11 5.32 -7.26
CA ASN A 45 -22.23 3.93 -7.72
C ASN A 45 -20.90 3.53 -8.39
N HIS A 46 -19.93 3.10 -7.59
CA HIS A 46 -18.58 2.82 -8.08
C HIS A 46 -18.54 1.52 -8.89
N GLY A 47 -18.39 1.66 -10.21
CA GLY A 47 -18.22 0.55 -11.16
C GLY A 47 -16.77 0.05 -11.28
N VAL A 48 -15.86 0.44 -10.40
CA VAL A 48 -14.47 -0.03 -10.43
C VAL A 48 -14.39 -1.32 -9.64
N SER A 49 -14.43 -2.45 -10.37
CA SER A 49 -14.12 -3.75 -9.80
C SER A 49 -12.62 -3.84 -9.49
N TRP A 50 -12.29 -4.45 -8.36
CA TRP A 50 -10.91 -4.78 -8.03
C TRP A 50 -10.32 -5.73 -9.09
N ASN A 51 -9.10 -5.44 -9.55
CA ASN A 51 -8.31 -6.32 -10.41
C ASN A 51 -6.98 -6.68 -9.74
N SER A 52 -6.76 -7.98 -9.49
CA SER A 52 -5.51 -8.49 -8.90
C SER A 52 -4.28 -8.30 -9.78
N GLU A 53 -4.45 -8.11 -11.08
CA GLU A 53 -3.31 -7.83 -11.98
C GLU A 53 -2.58 -6.53 -11.63
N TRP A 54 -3.27 -5.57 -10.99
CA TRP A 54 -2.68 -4.30 -10.56
C TRP A 54 -1.58 -4.44 -9.50
N THR A 55 -1.44 -5.63 -8.89
CA THR A 55 -0.35 -5.93 -7.95
C THR A 55 0.82 -6.68 -8.59
N ILE A 56 0.71 -7.03 -9.89
CA ILE A 56 1.74 -7.77 -10.62
C ILE A 56 2.66 -6.78 -11.32
N PRO A 57 3.98 -6.80 -11.05
CA PRO A 57 4.93 -5.95 -11.77
C PRO A 57 5.02 -6.40 -13.24
N GLN A 58 4.86 -5.47 -14.17
CA GLN A 58 5.02 -5.74 -15.60
C GLN A 58 6.46 -5.47 -16.06
N CYS A 59 7.07 -4.36 -15.64
CA CYS A 59 8.49 -4.09 -15.89
C CYS A 59 9.08 -3.08 -14.90
N LEU A 60 10.41 -3.10 -14.78
CA LEU A 60 11.18 -2.13 -13.98
C LEU A 60 11.62 -0.98 -14.88
N LEU A 61 11.23 0.24 -14.53
CA LEU A 61 11.50 1.43 -15.36
C LEU A 61 12.79 2.14 -14.95
N LYS A 62 13.01 2.29 -13.65
CA LYS A 62 14.18 3.01 -13.10
C LYS A 62 14.65 2.34 -11.82
N LYS A 63 15.95 2.45 -11.57
CA LYS A 63 16.60 2.01 -10.32
C LYS A 63 17.21 3.23 -9.64
N ARG A 64 17.03 3.36 -8.33
CA ARG A 64 17.69 4.40 -7.52
C ARG A 64 18.38 3.78 -6.31
N LEU A 65 19.57 4.27 -5.99
CA LEU A 65 20.27 3.91 -4.76
C LEU A 65 19.68 4.72 -3.59
N LEU A 66 19.21 4.03 -2.56
CA LEU A 66 18.79 4.63 -1.31
C LEU A 66 20.03 5.05 -0.51
N SER A 67 20.14 6.35 -0.26
CA SER A 67 21.12 6.89 0.67
C SER A 67 20.50 6.93 2.06
N PHE A 68 20.55 5.81 2.77
CA PHE A 68 20.23 5.80 4.20
C PHE A 68 21.32 6.58 4.94
N SER A 69 21.08 7.86 5.20
CA SER A 69 21.92 8.61 6.13
C SER A 69 21.86 7.89 7.49
N LYS A 70 23.03 7.70 8.11
CA LYS A 70 23.27 6.89 9.32
C LYS A 70 22.57 7.42 10.59
N LEU A 71 21.29 7.81 10.53
CA LEU A 71 20.52 8.21 11.71
C LEU A 71 20.10 6.99 12.55
N HIS A 72 20.14 5.79 11.99
CA HIS A 72 19.83 4.54 12.70
C HIS A 72 21.07 3.86 13.31
N ARG A 73 22.02 4.63 13.84
CA ARG A 73 23.24 4.09 14.51
C ARG A 73 23.38 4.53 15.97
N LYS A 74 22.26 4.81 16.66
CA LYS A 74 22.29 5.03 18.11
C LYS A 74 21.85 3.84 18.96
N ASN A 75 21.43 2.73 18.36
CA ASN A 75 21.20 1.48 19.07
C ASN A 75 22.08 0.40 18.45
N LYS A 76 23.39 0.52 18.64
CA LYS A 76 24.33 -0.59 18.44
C LYS A 76 24.37 -1.35 19.74
N ASP A 77 23.63 -2.44 19.79
CA ASP A 77 23.92 -3.65 20.55
C ASP A 77 22.85 -4.65 20.13
N LEU A 78 23.16 -5.42 19.08
CA LEU A 78 22.66 -6.77 18.78
C LEU A 78 23.06 -7.13 17.35
N ASP A 79 23.97 -8.09 17.30
CA ASP A 79 24.19 -9.08 16.25
C ASP A 79 24.41 -8.69 14.77
N VAL A 80 25.60 -9.04 14.33
CA VAL A 80 25.94 -9.77 13.09
C VAL A 80 24.72 -10.12 12.22
N ASP A 81 24.74 -9.66 10.96
CA ASP A 81 23.84 -10.01 9.84
C ASP A 81 22.80 -8.95 9.38
N ASN A 82 23.11 -7.65 9.47
CA ASN A 82 22.22 -6.58 9.00
C ASN A 82 22.73 -5.82 7.75
N ASP A 83 23.65 -6.40 6.96
CA ASP A 83 24.18 -5.78 5.74
C ASP A 83 23.37 -6.13 4.46
N LEU A 84 22.21 -6.79 4.65
CA LEU A 84 21.27 -7.18 3.60
C LEU A 84 20.13 -6.16 3.38
N GLU A 85 20.22 -4.95 3.95
CA GLU A 85 19.28 -3.89 3.65
C GLU A 85 19.39 -3.56 2.15
N CYS A 86 18.38 -3.97 1.37
CA CYS A 86 18.32 -3.70 -0.07
C CYS A 86 18.41 -2.19 -0.31
N LYS A 87 19.61 -1.71 -0.66
CA LYS A 87 19.91 -0.27 -0.84
C LYS A 87 19.32 0.30 -2.14
N HIS A 88 18.39 -0.40 -2.77
CA HIS A 88 17.88 -0.02 -4.08
C HIS A 88 16.37 -0.03 -4.09
N GLU A 89 15.82 1.05 -4.62
CA GLU A 89 14.41 1.15 -5.00
C GLU A 89 14.28 1.05 -6.51
N TRP A 90 13.12 0.56 -6.92
CA TRP A 90 12.75 0.43 -8.31
C TRP A 90 11.42 1.15 -8.55
N LEU A 91 11.38 1.94 -9.61
CA LEU A 91 10.12 2.45 -10.16
C LEU A 91 9.53 1.35 -11.05
N VAL A 92 8.35 0.85 -10.69
CA VAL A 92 7.71 -0.31 -11.32
C VAL A 92 6.53 0.13 -12.16
N LYS A 93 6.44 -0.37 -13.40
CA LYS A 93 5.20 -0.33 -14.19
C LYS A 93 4.36 -1.55 -13.84
N TRP A 94 3.13 -1.33 -13.40
CA TRP A 94 2.22 -2.38 -12.97
C TRP A 94 1.36 -2.91 -14.11
N ASN A 95 1.00 -4.19 -14.06
CA ASN A 95 0.16 -4.81 -15.07
C ASN A 95 -1.26 -4.24 -15.01
N GLY A 96 -1.89 -4.05 -16.17
CA GLY A 96 -3.25 -3.50 -16.25
C GLY A 96 -3.41 -2.04 -15.80
N LEU A 97 -2.32 -1.32 -15.53
CA LEU A 97 -2.31 0.11 -15.20
C LEU A 97 -1.46 0.91 -16.20
N ASP A 98 -1.84 2.17 -16.39
CA ASP A 98 -1.08 3.11 -17.21
C ASP A 98 0.23 3.52 -16.52
N ILE A 99 1.20 3.98 -17.32
CA ILE A 99 2.55 4.35 -16.85
C ILE A 99 2.54 5.48 -15.81
N GLU A 100 1.50 6.32 -15.80
CA GLU A 100 1.29 7.36 -14.79
C GLU A 100 1.07 6.82 -13.37
N ASN A 101 0.68 5.55 -13.24
CA ASN A 101 0.55 4.84 -11.98
C ASN A 101 1.82 4.06 -11.59
N ALA A 102 2.94 4.28 -12.30
CA ALA A 102 4.20 3.67 -11.92
C ALA A 102 4.66 4.22 -10.55
N THR A 103 5.11 3.32 -9.69
CA THR A 103 5.59 3.62 -8.32
C THR A 103 6.86 2.84 -8.04
#